data_AF-A0A8X6HQS4-F1
#
_entry.id   AF-A0A8X6HQS4-F1
#
_cell.length_a   1.000
_cell.length_b   1.000
_cell.length_c   1.000
_cell.angle_alpha   90.00
_cell.angle_beta   90.00
_cell.angle_gamma   90.00
#
_symmetry.space_group_name_H-M   'P 1'
#
loop_
_entity.id
_entity.type
_entity.pdbx_description
1 polymer ?
#
loop_
_entity_poly.entity_id
_entity_poly.type
_entity_poly.pdbx_seq_one_letter_code
_entity_poly.pdbx_strand_id
1 'polypeptide(L)'
;MSDNDWITDADDVTSTSDDSDNEQIDVENDTDKRQYHNLLERKRRDNLKDTFSALRDIIPSLKRKRNRASRIEILKATTDFLKKNNPKVEILKDKIEKRNQFIEYYTKLTEEIQKCAAEGDWDRFREIEKSSKTLEDFGLNDSEDEALVKSIDEGGESDSGDSEDTDSPKRLCLNVVNE
;
A
#
# COMPACT_ATOMS: atom_id res chain seq x y z
N MET A 1 9.20 -51.80 -18.54
CA MET A 1 8.25 -50.67 -18.57
C MET A 1 7.29 -50.94 -17.44
N SER A 2 7.36 -50.17 -16.35
CA SER A 2 6.49 -50.35 -15.18
C SER A 2 5.14 -49.72 -15.45
N ASP A 3 4.10 -50.51 -15.24
CA ASP A 3 2.70 -50.10 -15.23
C ASP A 3 2.44 -49.28 -13.96
N ASN A 4 2.03 -48.03 -14.12
CA ASN A 4 1.52 -47.21 -13.01
C ASN A 4 0.00 -47.35 -12.98
N ASP A 5 -0.44 -48.32 -12.18
CA ASP A 5 -1.80 -48.50 -11.69
C ASP A 5 -2.22 -47.23 -10.93
N TRP A 6 -3.09 -46.41 -11.54
CA TRP A 6 -3.69 -45.29 -10.82
C TRP A 6 -4.81 -45.86 -9.94
N ILE A 7 -4.53 -45.92 -8.64
CA ILE A 7 -5.47 -46.36 -7.63
C ILE A 7 -6.62 -45.35 -7.56
N THR A 8 -7.82 -45.81 -7.91
CA THR A 8 -9.08 -45.17 -7.57
C THR A 8 -9.50 -45.66 -6.18
N ASP A 9 -9.09 -44.94 -5.14
CA ASP A 9 -9.72 -45.06 -3.82
C ASP A 9 -10.50 -43.77 -3.57
N ALA A 10 -11.80 -43.90 -3.85
CA ALA A 10 -12.82 -42.95 -3.49
C ALA A 10 -13.11 -43.10 -2.00
N ASP A 11 -12.54 -42.22 -1.18
CA ASP A 11 -12.97 -42.01 0.20
C ASP A 11 -13.51 -40.58 0.35
N ASP A 12 -14.83 -40.55 0.54
CA ASP A 12 -15.63 -39.59 1.31
C ASP A 12 -14.82 -38.57 2.12
N VAL A 13 -14.73 -37.33 1.62
CA VAL A 13 -14.40 -36.18 2.47
C VAL A 13 -15.58 -35.23 2.49
N THR A 14 -16.17 -35.21 3.69
CA THR A 14 -17.27 -34.42 4.18
C THR A 14 -17.30 -32.99 3.65
N SER A 15 -18.45 -32.64 3.08
CA SER A 15 -18.93 -31.28 2.87
C SER A 15 -18.84 -30.47 4.17
N THR A 16 -17.83 -29.60 4.29
CA THR A 16 -17.90 -28.37 5.11
C THR A 16 -16.86 -27.38 4.57
N SER A 17 -17.32 -26.37 3.82
CA SER A 17 -16.63 -25.08 3.74
C SER A 17 -17.66 -24.05 3.30
N ASP A 18 -18.09 -23.34 4.32
CA ASP A 18 -18.92 -22.15 4.36
C ASP A 18 -18.35 -21.07 3.42
N ASP A 19 -19.07 -20.73 2.35
CA ASP A 19 -18.99 -19.41 1.74
C ASP A 19 -20.37 -19.10 1.13
N SER A 20 -21.03 -18.14 1.78
CA SER A 20 -22.35 -17.63 1.43
C SER A 20 -22.39 -17.08 0.00
N ASP A 21 -23.53 -17.28 -0.66
CA ASP A 21 -23.90 -16.88 -2.04
C ASP A 21 -23.82 -17.98 -3.12
N ASN A 22 -24.03 -19.25 -2.76
CA ASN A 22 -24.45 -20.26 -3.74
C ASN A 22 -25.97 -20.17 -3.95
N GLU A 23 -26.43 -19.21 -4.77
CA GLU A 23 -27.70 -19.38 -5.47
C GLU A 23 -27.51 -20.57 -6.43
N GLN A 24 -27.77 -21.78 -5.92
CA GLN A 24 -27.84 -23.00 -6.71
C GLN A 24 -29.09 -22.91 -7.59
N ILE A 25 -28.97 -22.16 -8.68
CA ILE A 25 -29.98 -22.15 -9.73
C ILE A 25 -29.80 -23.48 -10.45
N ASP A 26 -30.76 -24.40 -10.29
CA ASP A 26 -30.83 -25.62 -11.09
C ASP A 26 -31.15 -25.22 -12.53
N VAL A 27 -30.07 -25.00 -13.29
CA VAL A 27 -30.18 -24.50 -14.65
C VAL A 27 -30.47 -25.68 -15.57
N GLU A 28 -31.74 -25.87 -15.93
CA GLU A 28 -32.24 -27.04 -16.68
C GLU A 28 -31.74 -27.12 -18.14
N ASN A 29 -31.24 -26.01 -18.72
CA ASN A 29 -30.74 -25.96 -20.10
C ASN A 29 -29.25 -25.54 -20.19
N ASP A 30 -28.50 -26.19 -21.09
CA ASP A 30 -27.08 -25.89 -21.34
C ASP A 30 -26.82 -24.44 -21.81
N THR A 31 -27.81 -23.81 -22.45
CA THR A 31 -27.76 -22.39 -22.81
C THR A 31 -27.74 -21.48 -21.60
N ASP A 32 -28.58 -21.81 -20.61
CA ASP A 32 -28.79 -20.98 -19.43
C ASP A 32 -27.58 -21.15 -18.49
N LYS A 33 -26.97 -22.35 -18.44
CA LYS A 33 -25.70 -22.59 -17.74
C LYS A 33 -24.57 -21.70 -18.28
N ARG A 34 -24.47 -21.58 -19.61
CA ARG A 34 -23.48 -20.71 -20.27
C ARG A 34 -23.74 -19.24 -19.98
N GLN A 35 -25.00 -18.81 -19.97
CA GLN A 35 -25.36 -17.43 -19.65
C GLN A 35 -25.03 -17.09 -18.20
N TYR A 36 -25.38 -17.97 -17.27
CA TYR A 36 -25.08 -17.80 -15.85
C TYR A 36 -23.56 -17.72 -15.59
N HIS A 37 -22.78 -18.63 -16.18
CA HIS A 37 -21.33 -18.57 -16.09
C HIS A 37 -20.75 -17.24 -16.64
N ASN A 38 -21.27 -16.76 -17.77
CA ASN A 38 -20.85 -15.47 -18.34
C ASN A 38 -21.20 -14.28 -17.45
N LEU A 39 -22.34 -14.33 -16.76
CA LEU A 39 -22.77 -13.32 -15.80
C LEU A 39 -21.82 -13.29 -14.59
N LEU A 40 -21.54 -14.45 -13.99
CA LEU A 40 -20.62 -14.58 -12.86
C LEU A 40 -19.23 -14.06 -13.21
N GLU A 41 -18.70 -14.42 -14.37
CA GLU A 41 -17.39 -13.96 -14.80
C GLU A 41 -17.36 -12.45 -15.07
N ARG A 42 -18.48 -11.84 -15.50
CA ARG A 42 -18.58 -10.37 -15.58
C ARG A 42 -18.52 -9.72 -14.20
N LYS A 43 -19.30 -10.22 -13.23
CA LYS A 43 -19.26 -9.76 -11.83
C LYS A 43 -17.85 -9.87 -11.25
N ARG A 44 -17.16 -10.99 -11.51
CA ARG A 44 -15.76 -11.20 -11.10
C ARG A 44 -14.80 -10.17 -11.72
N ARG A 45 -14.92 -9.90 -13.03
CA ARG A 45 -14.08 -8.91 -13.72
C ARG A 45 -14.34 -7.48 -13.25
N ASP A 46 -15.58 -7.15 -12.92
CA ASP A 46 -15.94 -5.82 -12.39
C ASP A 46 -15.34 -5.62 -11.00
N ASN A 47 -15.48 -6.61 -10.09
CA ASN A 47 -14.79 -6.57 -8.78
C ASN A 47 -13.26 -6.45 -8.94
N LEU A 48 -12.66 -7.23 -9.84
CA LEU A 48 -11.21 -7.12 -10.10
C LEU A 48 -10.84 -5.72 -10.61
N LYS A 49 -11.67 -5.10 -11.44
CA LYS A 49 -11.43 -3.74 -11.94
C LYS A 49 -11.51 -2.71 -10.81
N ASP A 50 -12.45 -2.88 -9.88
CA ASP A 50 -12.63 -1.98 -8.74
C ASP A 50 -11.44 -2.10 -7.76
N THR A 51 -11.00 -3.32 -7.46
CA THR A 51 -9.78 -3.54 -6.64
C THR A 51 -8.53 -2.93 -7.27
N PHE A 52 -8.34 -3.04 -8.59
CA PHE A 52 -7.24 -2.35 -9.28
C PHE A 52 -7.37 -0.82 -9.24
N SER A 53 -8.60 -0.30 -9.27
CA SER A 53 -8.85 1.15 -9.17
C SER A 53 -8.53 1.67 -7.76
N ALA A 54 -8.99 0.96 -6.72
CA ALA A 54 -8.63 1.26 -5.33
C ALA A 54 -7.12 1.20 -5.10
N LEU A 55 -6.44 0.18 -5.65
CA LEU A 55 -4.98 0.05 -5.55
C LEU A 55 -4.25 1.22 -6.23
N ARG A 56 -4.74 1.71 -7.36
CA ARG A 56 -4.17 2.87 -8.05
C ARG A 56 -4.27 4.14 -7.18
N ASP A 57 -5.39 4.33 -6.50
CA ASP A 57 -5.69 5.56 -5.77
C ASP A 57 -4.86 5.72 -4.49
N ILE A 58 -4.36 4.62 -3.92
CA ILE A 58 -3.45 4.66 -2.77
C ILE A 58 -1.98 4.87 -3.14
N ILE A 59 -1.62 4.76 -4.43
CA ILE A 59 -0.23 4.92 -4.89
C ILE A 59 -0.01 6.37 -5.34
N PRO A 60 0.79 7.19 -4.64
CA PRO A 60 0.89 8.62 -4.92
C PRO A 60 1.33 8.98 -6.33
N SER A 61 2.20 8.15 -6.95
CA SER A 61 2.67 8.36 -8.33
C SER A 61 1.58 8.09 -9.38
N LEU A 62 0.64 7.20 -9.10
CA LEU A 62 -0.44 6.85 -10.05
C LEU A 62 -1.70 7.68 -9.86
N LYS A 63 -1.98 8.12 -8.62
CA LYS A 63 -3.09 9.01 -8.28
C LYS A 63 -3.03 10.33 -9.06
N ARG A 64 -1.81 10.88 -9.22
CA ARG A 64 -1.58 12.13 -9.96
C ARG A 64 -1.57 11.97 -11.48
N LYS A 65 -1.48 10.75 -12.00
CA LYS A 65 -1.45 10.49 -13.45
C LYS A 65 -2.83 10.76 -14.04
N ARG A 66 -2.94 11.74 -14.96
CA ARG A 66 -4.18 12.07 -15.68
C ARG A 66 -4.65 10.91 -16.57
N ASN A 67 -3.70 10.16 -17.14
CA ASN A 67 -3.98 9.04 -18.03
C ASN A 67 -4.20 7.73 -17.25
N ARG A 68 -5.02 6.84 -17.82
CA ARG A 68 -5.28 5.51 -17.24
C ARG A 68 -3.99 4.70 -17.17
N ALA A 69 -3.60 4.27 -15.97
CA ALA A 69 -2.50 3.33 -15.78
C ALA A 69 -2.95 1.91 -16.17
N SER A 70 -2.11 1.17 -16.87
CA SER A 70 -2.33 -0.24 -17.17
C SER A 70 -2.20 -1.09 -15.89
N ARG A 71 -2.79 -2.30 -15.91
CA ARG A 71 -2.71 -3.23 -14.76
C ARG A 71 -1.26 -3.56 -14.39
N ILE A 72 -0.39 -3.74 -15.38
CA ILE A 72 1.03 -4.05 -15.15
C ILE A 72 1.74 -2.84 -14.52
N GLU A 73 1.48 -1.62 -15.00
CA GLU A 73 2.04 -0.41 -14.37
C GLU A 73 1.57 -0.26 -12.93
N ILE A 74 0.29 -0.54 -12.64
CA ILE A 74 -0.24 -0.52 -11.27
C ILE A 74 0.57 -1.46 -10.38
N LEU A 75 0.71 -2.73 -10.76
CA LEU A 75 1.44 -3.73 -9.97
C LEU A 75 2.93 -3.39 -9.78
N LYS A 76 3.59 -2.89 -10.84
CA LYS A 76 5.00 -2.47 -10.76
C LYS A 76 5.17 -1.31 -9.79
N ALA A 77 4.38 -0.25 -9.96
CA ALA A 77 4.43 0.92 -9.09
C ALA A 77 4.05 0.58 -7.64
N THR A 78 3.12 -0.36 -7.41
CA THR A 78 2.83 -0.87 -6.06
C THR A 78 4.07 -1.51 -5.45
N THR A 79 4.71 -2.40 -6.19
CA THR A 79 5.88 -3.14 -5.71
C THR A 79 7.01 -2.18 -5.35
N ASP A 80 7.27 -1.19 -6.20
CA ASP A 80 8.32 -0.19 -5.99
C ASP A 80 7.98 0.73 -4.81
N PHE A 81 6.73 1.16 -4.70
CA PHE A 81 6.24 1.96 -3.57
C PHE A 81 6.43 1.24 -2.24
N LEU A 82 6.05 -0.04 -2.15
CA LEU A 82 6.22 -0.84 -0.94
C LEU A 82 7.71 -1.03 -0.59
N LYS A 83 8.54 -1.41 -1.57
CA LYS A 83 9.99 -1.60 -1.35
C LYS A 83 10.65 -0.32 -0.82
N LYS A 84 10.26 0.84 -1.36
CA LYS A 84 10.81 2.14 -0.95
C LYS A 84 10.33 2.59 0.43
N ASN A 85 9.06 2.35 0.77
CA ASN A 85 8.44 2.95 1.95
C ASN A 85 8.36 2.02 3.17
N ASN A 86 8.39 0.69 3.00
CA ASN A 86 8.46 -0.25 4.12
C ASN A 86 9.57 0.08 5.13
N PRO A 87 10.84 0.34 4.74
CA PRO A 87 11.87 0.69 5.72
C PRO A 87 11.58 2.03 6.43
N LYS A 88 10.98 3.01 5.72
CA LYS A 88 10.59 4.28 6.33
C LYS A 88 9.49 4.10 7.36
N VAL A 89 8.51 3.24 7.06
CA VAL A 89 7.42 2.90 8.00
C VAL A 89 7.97 2.25 9.26
N GLU A 90 8.94 1.34 9.15
CA GLU A 90 9.58 0.74 10.34
C GLU A 90 10.32 1.80 11.18
N ILE A 91 11.07 2.70 10.54
CA ILE A 91 11.72 3.81 11.24
C ILE A 91 10.68 4.70 11.95
N LEU A 92 9.55 4.99 11.30
CA LEU A 92 8.49 5.80 11.89
C LEU A 92 7.80 5.09 13.06
N LYS A 93 7.62 3.76 13.02
CA LYS A 93 7.13 2.99 14.16
C LYS A 93 8.07 3.10 15.35
N ASP A 94 9.37 2.93 15.14
CA ASP A 94 10.38 3.08 16.19
C ASP A 94 10.38 4.51 16.78
N LYS A 95 10.20 5.53 15.93
CA LYS A 95 10.08 6.93 16.36
C LYS A 95 8.81 7.17 17.18
N ILE A 96 7.68 6.58 16.79
CA ILE A 96 6.43 6.65 17.56
C ILE A 96 6.62 6.02 18.94
N GLU A 97 7.27 4.86 19.02
CA GLU A 97 7.55 4.19 20.28
C GLU A 97 8.44 5.04 21.20
N LYS A 98 9.52 5.61 20.66
CA LYS A 98 10.38 6.56 21.40
C LYS A 98 9.61 7.80 21.86
N ARG A 99 8.68 8.31 21.05
CA ARG A 99 7.83 9.45 21.42
C ARG A 99 6.87 9.10 22.54
N ASN A 100 6.28 7.92 22.52
CA ASN A 100 5.44 7.42 23.62
C ASN A 100 6.25 7.32 24.93
N GLN A 101 7.47 6.77 24.87
CA GLN A 101 8.37 6.70 26.02
C GLN A 101 8.72 8.09 26.56
N PHE A 102 8.98 9.06 25.68
CA PHE A 102 9.21 10.44 26.07
C PHE A 102 7.97 11.05 26.76
N ILE A 103 6.76 10.83 26.22
CA ILE A 103 5.51 11.32 26.81
C ILE A 103 5.29 10.74 28.19
N GLU A 104 5.50 9.43 28.38
CA GLU A 104 5.40 8.78 29.69
C GLU A 104 6.41 9.35 30.69
N TYR A 105 7.66 9.56 30.24
CA TYR A 105 8.69 10.21 31.04
C TYR A 105 8.29 11.62 31.45
N TYR A 106 7.85 12.44 30.49
CA TYR A 106 7.44 13.82 30.72
C TYR A 106 6.24 13.90 31.66
N THR A 107 5.27 12.99 31.53
CA THR A 107 4.11 12.91 32.42
C THR A 107 4.57 12.69 33.88
N LYS A 108 5.40 11.67 34.12
CA LYS A 108 5.97 11.39 35.45
C LYS A 108 6.77 12.58 36.01
N LEU A 109 7.57 13.22 35.15
CA LEU A 109 8.36 14.39 35.50
C LEU A 109 7.46 15.55 35.97
N THR A 110 6.38 15.82 35.24
CA THR A 110 5.43 16.89 35.60
C THR A 110 4.66 16.59 36.88
N GLU A 111 4.30 15.33 37.13
CA GLU A 111 3.69 14.91 38.40
C GLU A 111 4.64 15.15 39.58
N GLU A 112 5.93 14.82 39.40
CA GLU A 112 6.94 15.03 40.45
C GLU A 112 7.18 16.52 40.71
N ILE A 113 7.22 17.35 39.65
CA ILE A 113 7.30 18.80 39.75
C ILE A 113 6.09 19.38 40.50
N GLN A 114 4.88 18.93 40.17
CA GLN A 114 3.65 19.35 40.85
C GLN A 114 3.68 18.98 42.33
N LYS A 115 4.18 17.78 42.66
CA LYS A 115 4.36 17.35 44.04
C LYS A 115 5.35 18.24 44.81
N CYS A 116 6.51 18.55 44.23
CA CYS A 116 7.49 19.45 44.84
C CYS A 116 6.89 20.84 45.08
N ALA A 117 6.10 21.35 44.13
CA ALA A 117 5.41 22.63 44.27
C ALA A 117 4.36 22.62 45.40
N ALA A 118 3.62 21.51 45.57
CA ALA A 118 2.65 21.35 46.65
C ALA A 118 3.32 21.22 48.04
N GLU A 119 4.48 20.58 48.11
CA GLU A 119 5.28 20.42 49.33
C GLU A 119 6.12 21.67 49.66
N GLY A 120 6.30 22.59 48.70
CA GLY A 120 7.15 23.77 48.82
C GLY A 120 8.66 23.48 48.69
N ASP A 121 9.02 22.31 48.19
CA ASP A 121 10.41 21.86 48.03
C ASP A 121 10.99 22.35 46.69
N TRP A 122 11.39 23.62 46.68
CA TRP A 122 11.97 24.28 45.49
C TRP A 122 13.39 23.82 45.16
N ASP A 123 14.11 23.23 46.12
CA ASP A 123 15.47 22.70 45.88
C ASP A 123 15.40 21.42 45.05
N ARG A 124 14.49 20.51 45.41
CA ARG A 124 14.21 19.32 44.61
C ARG A 124 13.68 19.66 43.22
N PHE A 125 12.79 20.66 43.09
CA PHE A 125 12.32 21.16 41.79
C PHE A 125 13.50 21.54 40.87
N ARG A 126 14.49 22.29 41.38
CA ARG A 126 15.68 22.70 40.60
C ARG A 126 16.57 21.53 40.20
N GLU A 127 16.66 20.50 41.03
CA GLU A 127 17.43 19.30 40.72
C GLU A 127 16.77 18.48 39.60
N ILE A 128 15.43 18.37 39.64
CA ILE A 128 14.65 17.73 38.59
C ILE A 128 14.82 18.47 37.25
N GLU A 129 14.68 19.80 37.25
CA GLU A 129 14.83 20.61 36.04
C GLU A 129 16.22 20.43 35.41
N LYS A 130 17.28 20.46 36.22
CA LYS A 130 18.67 20.26 35.75
C LYS A 130 18.95 18.87 35.19
N SER A 131 18.28 17.84 35.70
CA SER A 131 18.47 16.45 35.30
C SER A 131 17.43 15.97 34.27
N SER A 132 16.53 16.86 33.85
CA SER A 132 15.46 16.52 32.91
C SER A 132 16.01 16.19 31.53
N LYS A 133 15.44 15.15 30.92
CA LYS A 133 15.78 14.72 29.56
C LYS A 133 14.94 15.47 28.54
N THR A 134 15.55 15.76 27.40
CA THR A 134 14.96 16.42 26.24
C THR A 134 14.47 15.42 25.20
N LEU A 135 13.81 15.89 24.14
CA LEU A 135 13.44 15.06 22.98
C LEU A 135 14.67 14.40 22.33
N GLU A 136 15.79 15.13 22.26
CA GLU A 136 17.02 14.69 21.62
C GLU A 136 17.65 13.50 22.36
N ASP A 137 17.51 13.44 23.69
CA ASP A 137 17.98 12.30 24.50
C ASP A 137 17.24 11.00 24.18
N PHE A 138 16.03 11.10 23.63
CA PHE A 138 15.24 9.97 23.12
C PHE A 138 15.47 9.72 21.63
N GLY A 139 16.34 10.50 20.98
CA GLY A 139 16.62 10.41 19.55
C GLY A 139 15.44 10.83 18.68
N LEU A 140 14.67 11.84 19.14
CA LEU A 140 13.54 12.42 18.42
C LEU A 140 13.93 13.80 17.90
N ASN A 141 13.60 14.07 16.63
CA ASN A 141 13.81 15.38 16.00
C ASN A 141 12.60 15.68 15.12
N ASP A 142 11.75 16.60 15.57
CA ASP A 142 10.47 16.89 14.92
C ASP A 142 10.63 17.28 13.44
N SER A 143 11.71 18.00 13.07
CA SER A 143 11.94 18.43 11.69
C SER A 143 12.30 17.25 10.77
N GLU A 144 13.21 16.38 11.23
CA GLU A 144 13.63 15.20 10.46
C GLU A 144 12.51 14.15 10.40
N ASP A 145 11.76 13.99 11.48
CA ASP A 145 10.64 13.07 11.60
C ASP A 145 9.51 13.49 10.64
N GLU A 146 9.18 14.79 10.59
CA GLU A 146 8.18 15.34 9.68
C GLU A 146 8.62 15.19 8.21
N ALA A 147 9.89 15.45 7.91
CA ALA A 147 10.43 15.27 6.56
C ALA A 147 10.34 13.81 6.09
N LEU A 148 10.60 12.85 6.99
CA LEU A 148 10.48 11.42 6.68
C LEU A 148 9.03 11.04 6.32
N VAL A 149 8.05 11.53 7.06
CA VAL A 149 6.62 11.32 6.79
C VAL A 149 6.23 11.92 5.44
N LYS A 150 6.57 13.19 5.18
CA LYS A 150 6.25 13.87 3.91
C LYS A 150 6.82 13.14 2.69
N SER A 151 8.01 12.55 2.82
CA SER A 151 8.67 11.80 1.75
C SER A 151 7.96 10.50 1.32
N ILE A 152 6.95 10.03 2.07
CA ILE A 152 6.12 8.87 1.72
C ILE A 152 4.96 9.31 0.82
N ASP A 153 4.31 10.44 1.14
CA ASP A 153 3.15 10.98 0.43
C ASP A 153 3.55 11.75 -0.84
N GLU A 154 4.70 12.41 -0.81
CA GLU A 154 5.33 13.02 -1.97
C GLU A 154 5.91 11.91 -2.85
N GLY A 155 5.04 11.22 -3.60
CA GLY A 155 5.44 10.35 -4.70
C GLY A 155 6.50 11.06 -5.52
N GLY A 156 7.74 10.57 -5.40
CA GLY A 156 8.92 11.26 -5.87
C GLY A 156 8.73 11.77 -7.29
N GLU A 157 9.30 12.94 -7.57
CA GLU A 157 9.40 13.48 -8.92
C GLU A 157 9.88 12.37 -9.86
N SER A 158 8.95 11.86 -10.66
CA SER A 158 9.30 11.12 -11.85
C SER A 158 9.81 12.15 -12.82
N ASP A 159 11.13 12.22 -12.96
CA ASP A 159 11.82 12.82 -14.10
C ASP A 159 11.19 12.27 -15.39
N SER A 160 10.28 13.06 -15.96
CA SER A 160 9.57 12.76 -17.19
C SER A 160 10.36 13.36 -18.35
N GLY A 161 11.47 12.71 -18.69
CA GLY A 161 12.13 12.87 -19.99
C GLY A 161 11.37 12.09 -21.06
N ASP A 162 10.16 12.54 -21.42
CA ASP A 162 9.41 12.01 -22.56
C ASP A 162 9.86 12.80 -23.81
N SER A 163 10.74 12.19 -24.60
CA SER A 163 11.19 12.75 -25.89
C SER A 163 10.16 12.36 -26.94
N GLU A 164 9.45 13.34 -27.51
CA GLU A 164 8.54 13.12 -28.62
C GLU A 164 9.31 12.71 -29.89
N ASP A 165 9.42 11.41 -30.17
CA ASP A 165 9.75 10.93 -31.51
C ASP A 165 8.50 11.05 -32.38
N THR A 166 8.40 12.17 -33.11
CA THR A 166 7.38 12.39 -34.14
C THR A 166 7.63 11.45 -35.33
N ASP A 167 6.98 10.30 -35.35
CA ASP A 167 6.94 9.42 -36.52
C ASP A 167 6.02 10.01 -37.60
N SER A 168 6.61 10.71 -38.57
CA SER A 168 5.92 11.13 -39.79
C SER A 168 6.15 10.07 -40.89
N PRO A 169 5.09 9.43 -41.45
CA PRO A 169 5.26 8.48 -42.53
C PRO A 169 5.67 9.21 -43.83
N LYS A 170 6.86 8.90 -44.33
CA LYS A 170 7.35 9.35 -45.64
C LYS A 170 6.44 8.78 -46.73
N ARG A 171 5.63 9.64 -47.36
CA ARG A 171 4.93 9.31 -48.62
C ARG A 171 5.97 9.02 -49.70
N LEU A 172 5.99 7.79 -50.22
CA LEU A 172 6.71 7.43 -51.44
C LEU A 172 5.99 8.06 -52.63
N CYS A 173 6.62 9.04 -53.26
CA CYS A 173 6.19 9.55 -54.56
C CYS A 173 6.53 8.51 -55.62
N LEU A 174 5.52 7.88 -56.22
CA LEU A 174 5.69 7.15 -57.49
C LEU A 174 5.97 8.20 -58.58
N ASN A 175 7.17 8.16 -59.16
CA ASN A 175 7.44 8.80 -60.43
C ASN A 175 6.86 7.92 -61.54
N VAL A 176 5.69 8.29 -62.05
CA VAL A 176 5.22 7.82 -63.37
C VAL A 176 5.95 8.65 -64.41
N VAL A 177 6.98 8.07 -65.03
CA VAL A 177 7.57 8.59 -66.27
C VAL A 177 6.64 8.16 -67.39
N ASN A 178 6.01 9.13 -68.05
CA ASN A 178 5.34 8.94 -69.32
C ASN A 178 6.35 9.18 -70.44
N GLU A 179 6.57 8.18 -71.28
CA GLU A 179 6.87 8.30 -72.71
C GLU A 179 6.28 7.10 -73.45
#